data_AF-A0A3D3QK81-F1
#
_entry.id   AF-A0A3D3QK81-F1
#
_cell.length_a   1.000
_cell.length_b   1.000
_cell.length_c   1.000
_cell.angle_alpha   90.00
_cell.angle_beta   90.00
_cell.angle_gamma   90.00
#
_symmetry.space_group_name_H-M   'P 1'
#
loop_
_entity.id
_entity.type
_entity.pdbx_description
1 polymer ?
#
loop_
_entity_poly.entity_id
_entity_poly.type
_entity_poly.pdbx_seq_one_letter_code
_entity_poly.pdbx_strand_id
1 'polypeptide(L)'
;LRYYIRDEVDEGTKFRVVILDADGNEVRTFEGPHDRGINEILWDWRYDRPYDPPENEEGGGSSRRGGGTPQGPIVMPGSYTVRLELGEVSSSETVVIQADPRRPMASADRIARQDALMSLHRLATPLNEATISARKLGEQFNETFALLEAYDGDTDSLSQALEAMQSELEEISEGLGEARSWAGVASAIQGSSTLPTEDQFWQVDAAWDAVPPLIERLNTLITDQVPAVYTEMDAMGVRPSPGDALPVPRRGN
;
A
#
# COMPACT_ATOMS: atom_id res chain seq x y z
N LEU A 1 -6.43 -25.81 1.47
CA LEU A 1 -7.68 -25.87 2.26
C LEU A 1 -8.74 -26.49 1.37
N ARG A 2 -9.41 -27.55 1.83
CA ARG A 2 -10.46 -28.23 1.06
C ARG A 2 -11.76 -28.15 1.82
N TYR A 3 -12.83 -27.77 1.14
CA TYR A 3 -14.15 -27.61 1.73
C TYR A 3 -15.22 -28.10 0.77
N TYR A 4 -16.39 -28.41 1.31
CA TYR A 4 -17.53 -28.93 0.56
C TYR A 4 -18.70 -27.96 0.70
N ILE A 5 -19.26 -27.56 -0.44
CA ILE A 5 -20.48 -26.76 -0.53
C ILE A 5 -21.59 -27.69 -1.04
N ARG A 6 -22.63 -27.88 -0.22
CA ARG A 6 -23.72 -28.83 -0.51
C ARG A 6 -24.69 -28.31 -1.57
N ASP A 7 -25.07 -27.05 -1.41
CA ASP A 7 -26.16 -26.41 -2.15
C ASP A 7 -25.58 -25.40 -3.14
N GLU A 8 -26.29 -25.15 -4.23
CA GLU A 8 -25.91 -24.10 -5.17
C GLU A 8 -26.08 -22.73 -4.50
N VAL A 9 -25.18 -21.80 -4.80
CA VAL A 9 -25.11 -20.50 -4.14
C VAL A 9 -25.68 -19.45 -5.10
N ASP A 10 -26.53 -18.54 -4.58
CA ASP A 10 -27.14 -17.48 -5.40
C ASP A 10 -26.08 -16.56 -6.04
N GLU A 11 -26.35 -16.15 -7.28
CA GLU A 11 -25.54 -15.16 -8.02
C GLU A 11 -25.38 -13.88 -7.20
N GLY A 12 -24.14 -13.54 -6.86
CA GLY A 12 -23.79 -12.35 -6.05
C GLY A 12 -23.45 -12.64 -4.59
N THR A 13 -23.62 -13.88 -4.11
CA THR A 13 -23.16 -14.27 -2.77
C THR A 13 -21.64 -14.40 -2.75
N LYS A 14 -20.98 -13.63 -1.88
CA LYS A 14 -19.53 -13.70 -1.71
C LYS A 14 -19.15 -14.81 -0.74
N PHE A 15 -18.23 -15.68 -1.17
CA PHE A 15 -17.56 -16.63 -0.29
C PHE A 15 -16.23 -16.05 0.17
N ARG A 16 -16.12 -15.78 1.47
CA ARG A 16 -14.91 -15.21 2.06
C ARG A 16 -14.17 -16.26 2.89
N VAL A 17 -12.86 -16.27 2.76
CA VAL A 17 -11.94 -16.99 3.62
C VAL A 17 -11.23 -15.96 4.47
N VAL A 18 -11.48 -16.01 5.78
CA VAL A 18 -10.88 -15.13 6.77
C VAL A 18 -9.88 -15.95 7.59
N ILE A 19 -8.65 -15.48 7.68
CA ILE A 19 -7.59 -16.08 8.48
C ILE A 19 -7.41 -15.25 9.73
N LEU A 20 -7.50 -15.88 10.89
CA LEU A 20 -7.31 -15.27 12.20
C LEU A 20 -6.05 -15.82 12.87
N ASP A 21 -5.32 -14.98 13.58
CA ASP A 21 -4.23 -15.41 14.47
C ASP A 21 -4.76 -16.04 15.77
N ALA A 22 -3.83 -16.42 16.66
CA ALA A 22 -4.17 -17.04 17.94
C ALA A 22 -4.92 -16.09 18.91
N ASP A 23 -4.78 -14.77 18.72
CA ASP A 23 -5.45 -13.74 19.51
C ASP A 23 -6.81 -13.34 18.90
N GLY A 24 -7.14 -13.87 17.72
CA GLY A 24 -8.37 -13.60 16.98
C GLY A 24 -8.30 -12.38 16.06
N ASN A 25 -7.12 -11.80 15.85
CA ASN A 25 -6.95 -10.71 14.90
C ASN A 25 -6.97 -11.24 13.47
N GLU A 26 -7.54 -10.45 12.57
CA GLU A 26 -7.56 -10.76 11.14
C GLU A 26 -6.17 -10.60 10.53
N VAL A 27 -5.70 -11.67 9.89
CA VAL A 27 -4.39 -11.75 9.23
C VAL A 27 -4.55 -11.56 7.73
N ARG A 28 -5.57 -12.20 7.16
CA ARG A 28 -5.82 -12.19 5.73
C ARG A 28 -7.30 -12.45 5.43
N THR A 29 -7.87 -11.73 4.49
CA THR A 29 -9.18 -12.04 3.91
C THR A 29 -9.10 -12.12 2.39
N PHE A 30 -9.65 -13.19 1.82
CA PHE A 30 -9.70 -13.36 0.37
C PHE A 30 -10.94 -14.14 -0.06
N GLU A 31 -11.38 -13.91 -1.30
CA GLU A 31 -12.48 -14.64 -1.89
C GLU A 31 -12.02 -16.02 -2.39
N GLY A 32 -12.92 -17.01 -2.35
CA GLY A 32 -12.65 -18.37 -2.81
C GLY A 32 -13.74 -18.93 -3.72
N PRO A 33 -13.46 -20.04 -4.42
CA PRO A 33 -14.44 -20.71 -5.28
C PRO A 33 -15.61 -21.22 -4.45
N HIS A 34 -16.83 -20.97 -4.92
CA HIS A 34 -18.05 -21.31 -4.19
C HIS A 34 -19.01 -22.19 -4.99
N ASP A 35 -18.47 -22.91 -5.97
CA ASP A 35 -19.22 -23.88 -6.76
C ASP A 35 -19.76 -24.99 -5.86
N ARG A 36 -20.93 -25.51 -6.19
CA ARG A 36 -21.48 -26.68 -5.52
C ARG A 36 -20.54 -27.87 -5.70
N GLY A 37 -20.12 -28.50 -4.60
CA GLY A 37 -19.19 -29.63 -4.61
C GLY A 37 -17.96 -29.39 -3.75
N ILE A 38 -16.85 -30.04 -4.12
CA ILE A 38 -15.57 -29.91 -3.42
C ILE A 38 -14.79 -28.77 -4.05
N ASN A 39 -14.37 -27.82 -3.20
CA ASN A 39 -13.55 -26.69 -3.58
C ASN A 39 -12.19 -26.77 -2.86
N GLU A 40 -11.16 -26.25 -3.52
CA GLU A 40 -9.81 -26.17 -2.97
C GLU A 40 -9.27 -24.75 -3.14
N ILE A 41 -8.65 -24.24 -2.08
CA ILE A 41 -7.95 -22.96 -2.11
C ILE A 41 -6.62 -23.04 -1.35
N LEU A 42 -5.63 -22.29 -1.83
CA LEU A 42 -4.32 -22.21 -1.23
C LEU A 42 -4.13 -20.83 -0.57
N TRP A 43 -3.87 -20.85 0.74
CA TRP A 43 -3.29 -19.71 1.43
C TRP A 43 -1.78 -19.83 1.39
N ASP A 44 -1.09 -18.80 0.91
CA ASP A 44 0.37 -18.70 0.79
C ASP A 44 1.09 -18.34 2.11
N TRP A 45 0.35 -18.36 3.24
CA TRP A 45 0.81 -17.97 4.57
C TRP A 45 1.24 -16.51 4.70
N ARG A 46 0.65 -15.61 3.91
CA ARG A 46 0.91 -14.17 4.02
C ARG A 46 -0.23 -13.44 4.71
N TYR A 47 0.12 -12.32 5.32
CA TYR A 47 -0.83 -11.25 5.61
C TYR A 47 -1.46 -10.73 4.32
N ASP A 48 -2.54 -9.96 4.46
CA ASP A 48 -3.10 -9.22 3.35
C ASP A 48 -2.08 -8.30 2.69
N ARG A 49 -2.38 -7.95 1.45
CA ARG A 49 -1.57 -7.02 0.67
C ARG A 49 -1.83 -5.62 1.23
N PRO A 50 -0.81 -4.75 1.31
CA PRO A 50 -1.00 -3.42 1.89
C PRO A 50 -1.93 -2.54 1.04
N TYR A 51 -1.98 -2.80 -0.27
CA TYR A 51 -2.86 -2.15 -1.23
C TYR A 51 -3.05 -3.06 -2.46
N ASP A 52 -4.17 -2.84 -3.14
CA ASP A 52 -4.46 -3.50 -4.41
C ASP A 52 -3.65 -2.87 -5.55
N PRO A 53 -3.19 -3.67 -6.52
CA PRO A 53 -2.56 -3.14 -7.70
C PRO A 53 -3.64 -2.48 -8.57
N PRO A 54 -3.30 -1.49 -9.40
CA PRO A 54 -4.25 -0.96 -10.36
C PRO A 54 -4.77 -2.10 -11.26
N GLU A 55 -6.06 -2.10 -11.60
CA GLU A 55 -6.79 -3.16 -12.34
C GLU A 55 -6.07 -3.60 -13.64
N ASN A 56 -5.24 -2.73 -14.20
CA ASN A 56 -4.51 -2.95 -15.45
C ASN A 56 -3.28 -3.88 -15.29
N GLU A 57 -2.89 -4.25 -14.07
CA GLU A 57 -1.73 -5.09 -13.76
C GLU A 57 -2.09 -6.54 -13.38
N GLU A 58 -3.38 -6.90 -13.35
CA GLU A 58 -3.84 -8.29 -13.14
C GLU A 58 -3.56 -9.22 -14.33
N GLY A 59 -3.19 -8.65 -15.49
CA GLY A 59 -2.75 -9.39 -16.65
C GLY A 59 -1.31 -9.88 -16.49
N GLY A 60 -1.13 -11.18 -16.21
CA GLY A 60 0.16 -11.87 -16.13
C GLY A 60 1.11 -11.49 -17.27
N GLY A 61 2.01 -10.55 -16.98
CA GLY A 61 2.82 -9.90 -18.00
C GLY A 61 3.99 -9.16 -17.43
N SER A 62 4.94 -9.89 -16.83
CA SER A 62 6.36 -9.52 -16.73
C SER A 62 6.70 -8.01 -16.65
N SER A 63 6.32 -7.32 -15.58
CA SER A 63 6.99 -6.08 -15.21
C SER A 63 8.36 -6.42 -14.62
N ARG A 64 9.33 -6.74 -15.49
CA ARG A 64 10.76 -6.94 -15.17
C ARG A 64 11.46 -5.61 -14.85
N ARG A 65 10.76 -4.68 -14.19
CA ARG A 65 11.30 -3.40 -13.76
C ARG A 65 10.73 -3.06 -12.38
N GLY A 66 11.23 -3.78 -11.38
CA GLY A 66 11.20 -3.37 -9.97
C GLY A 66 9.85 -3.45 -9.26
N GLY A 67 9.46 -4.66 -8.82
CA GLY A 67 8.40 -4.86 -7.83
C GLY A 67 7.26 -5.69 -8.39
N GLY A 68 7.19 -6.96 -8.00
CA GLY A 68 5.97 -7.74 -8.20
C GLY A 68 4.82 -7.13 -7.40
N THR A 69 3.60 -7.56 -7.74
CA THR A 69 2.35 -7.38 -7.00
C THR A 69 2.61 -7.29 -5.48
N PRO A 70 2.31 -6.16 -4.81
CA PRO A 70 2.65 -5.96 -3.39
C PRO A 70 2.17 -7.13 -2.53
N GLN A 71 3.03 -7.73 -1.72
CA GLN A 71 2.66 -8.88 -0.89
C GLN A 71 2.73 -8.51 0.59
N GLY A 72 1.79 -9.04 1.39
CA GLY A 72 1.94 -9.05 2.84
C GLY A 72 3.14 -9.90 3.28
N PRO A 73 3.75 -9.59 4.44
CA PRO A 73 4.76 -10.45 5.04
C PRO A 73 4.26 -11.88 5.24
N ILE A 74 5.17 -12.85 5.23
CA ILE A 74 4.81 -14.22 5.66
C ILE A 74 4.51 -14.19 7.17
N VAL A 75 3.50 -14.91 7.59
CA VAL A 75 3.10 -15.00 9.00
C VAL A 75 4.10 -15.80 9.84
N MET A 76 4.03 -15.60 11.16
CA MET A 76 4.87 -16.34 12.09
C MET A 76 4.39 -17.80 12.23
N PRO A 77 5.29 -18.75 12.52
CA PRO A 77 4.87 -20.08 12.97
C PRO A 77 3.96 -19.95 14.20
N GLY A 78 2.85 -20.68 14.21
CA GLY A 78 1.80 -20.51 15.21
C GLY A 78 0.51 -21.19 14.82
N SER A 79 -0.49 -21.06 15.69
CA SER A 79 -1.85 -21.54 15.42
C SER A 79 -2.66 -20.42 14.77
N TYR A 80 -3.39 -20.77 13.71
CA TYR A 80 -4.28 -19.85 13.00
C TYR A 80 -5.65 -20.51 12.84
N THR A 81 -6.70 -19.70 12.83
CA THR A 81 -8.06 -20.17 12.55
C THR A 81 -8.45 -19.73 11.14
N VAL A 82 -8.78 -20.70 10.30
CA VAL A 82 -9.38 -20.48 8.99
C VAL A 82 -10.89 -20.46 9.17
N ARG A 83 -11.51 -19.31 8.96
CA ARG A 83 -12.96 -19.13 8.97
C ARG A 83 -13.47 -18.97 7.54
N LEU A 84 -14.34 -19.87 7.12
CA LEU A 84 -15.06 -19.83 5.86
C LEU A 84 -16.41 -19.17 6.10
N GLU A 85 -16.75 -18.16 5.32
CA GLU A 85 -18.00 -17.41 5.41
C GLU A 85 -18.75 -17.46 4.08
N LEU A 86 -19.99 -17.95 4.10
CA LEU A 86 -20.89 -18.02 2.96
C LEU A 86 -22.28 -17.50 3.36
N GLY A 87 -22.58 -16.24 3.05
CA GLY A 87 -23.80 -15.59 3.52
C GLY A 87 -23.87 -15.56 5.04
N GLU A 88 -24.89 -16.18 5.64
CA GLU A 88 -25.06 -16.28 7.09
C GLU A 88 -24.37 -17.51 7.72
N VAL A 89 -23.84 -18.42 6.90
CA VAL A 89 -23.19 -19.64 7.37
C VAL A 89 -21.69 -19.39 7.53
N SER A 90 -21.15 -19.75 8.68
CA SER A 90 -19.69 -19.79 8.89
C SER A 90 -19.22 -21.15 9.41
N SER A 91 -18.01 -21.52 9.02
CA SER A 91 -17.32 -22.74 9.48
C SER A 91 -15.87 -22.40 9.76
N SER A 92 -15.31 -22.93 10.85
CA SER A 92 -13.93 -22.64 11.24
C SER A 92 -13.14 -23.90 11.48
N GLU A 93 -11.86 -23.87 11.10
CA GLU A 93 -10.89 -24.94 11.39
C GLU A 93 -9.55 -24.33 11.79
N THR A 94 -8.86 -24.97 12.74
CA THR A 94 -7.55 -24.53 13.19
C THR A 94 -6.45 -25.22 12.39
N VAL A 95 -5.49 -24.43 11.92
CA VAL A 95 -4.26 -24.90 11.27
C VAL A 95 -3.05 -24.47 12.08
N VAL A 96 -1.97 -25.27 12.04
CA VAL A 96 -0.72 -24.96 12.74
C VAL A 96 0.39 -24.80 11.70
N ILE A 97 0.99 -23.62 11.66
CA ILE A 97 2.16 -23.33 10.82
C ILE A 97 3.41 -23.64 11.64
N GLN A 98 4.27 -24.48 11.09
CA GLN A 98 5.52 -24.88 11.73
C GLN A 98 6.71 -24.14 11.12
N ALA A 99 7.70 -23.83 11.95
CA ALA A 99 8.98 -23.31 11.48
C ALA A 99 9.71 -24.39 10.65
N ASP A 100 10.46 -23.99 9.61
CA ASP A 100 11.33 -24.93 8.86
C ASP A 100 12.39 -25.49 9.82
N PRO A 101 12.35 -26.81 10.12
CA PRO A 101 13.27 -27.42 11.09
C PRO A 101 14.72 -27.41 10.61
N ARG A 102 14.97 -27.21 9.30
CA ARG A 102 16.33 -27.15 8.72
C ARG A 102 16.96 -25.77 8.83
N ARG A 103 16.17 -24.75 9.20
CA ARG A 103 16.61 -23.36 9.33
C ARG A 103 16.20 -22.84 10.71
N PRO A 104 16.89 -23.30 11.78
CA PRO A 104 16.61 -22.83 13.12
C PRO A 104 16.93 -21.35 13.24
N MET A 105 16.06 -20.62 13.93
CA MET A 105 16.20 -19.19 14.22
C MET A 105 15.69 -18.97 15.64
N ALA A 106 16.41 -18.18 16.43
CA ALA A 106 15.96 -17.85 17.78
C ALA A 106 14.60 -17.13 17.72
N SER A 107 13.74 -17.39 18.71
CA SER A 107 12.39 -16.80 18.74
C SER A 107 12.45 -15.26 18.74
N ALA A 108 13.39 -14.68 19.50
CA ALA A 108 13.59 -13.23 19.56
C ALA A 108 13.96 -12.65 18.19
N ASP A 109 14.91 -13.26 17.49
CA ASP A 109 15.30 -12.79 16.15
C ASP A 109 14.13 -12.86 15.17
N ARG A 110 13.32 -13.93 15.26
CA ARG A 110 12.17 -14.13 14.37
C ARG A 110 11.10 -13.07 14.60
N ILE A 111 10.88 -12.69 15.86
CA ILE A 111 9.99 -11.59 16.25
C ILE A 111 10.54 -10.27 15.69
N ALA A 112 11.81 -9.93 15.94
CA ALA A 112 12.42 -8.70 15.43
C ALA A 112 12.36 -8.59 13.90
N ARG A 113 12.58 -9.71 13.21
CA ARG A 113 12.40 -9.80 11.75
C ARG A 113 10.95 -9.55 11.33
N GLN A 114 9.99 -10.15 12.04
CA GLN A 114 8.57 -9.95 11.75
C GLN A 114 8.14 -8.50 11.99
N ASP A 115 8.60 -7.90 13.07
CA ASP A 115 8.27 -6.51 13.42
C ASP A 115 8.78 -5.53 12.36
N ALA A 116 10.00 -5.72 11.86
CA ALA A 116 10.54 -4.93 10.75
C ALA A 116 9.69 -5.08 9.47
N LEU A 117 9.30 -6.31 9.12
CA LEU A 117 8.47 -6.57 7.94
C LEU A 117 7.06 -5.97 8.08
N MET A 118 6.44 -6.12 9.25
CA MET A 118 5.12 -5.54 9.53
C MET A 118 5.17 -4.01 9.59
N SER A 119 6.27 -3.44 10.09
CA SER A 119 6.52 -2.00 10.07
C SER A 119 6.54 -1.45 8.64
N LEU A 120 7.31 -2.06 7.74
CA LEU A 120 7.34 -1.69 6.32
C LEU A 120 6.02 -1.96 5.61
N HIS A 121 5.31 -3.04 5.98
CA HIS A 121 3.99 -3.35 5.46
C HIS A 121 2.97 -2.23 5.76
N ARG A 122 2.97 -1.69 6.99
CA ARG A 122 2.12 -0.54 7.37
C ARG A 122 2.50 0.75 6.64
N LEU A 123 3.80 0.95 6.36
CA LEU A 123 4.29 2.11 5.62
C LEU A 123 3.95 2.05 4.12
N ALA A 124 3.72 0.85 3.57
CA ALA A 124 3.59 0.64 2.14
C ALA A 124 2.36 1.35 1.53
N THR A 125 1.21 1.34 2.22
CA THR A 125 -0.02 2.02 1.76
C THR A 125 0.13 3.54 1.66
N PRO A 126 0.48 4.27 2.75
CA PRO A 126 0.61 5.73 2.70
C PRO A 126 1.71 6.18 1.72
N LEU A 127 2.82 5.43 1.62
CA LEU A 127 3.87 5.71 0.64
C LEU A 127 3.35 5.58 -0.81
N ASN A 128 2.55 4.54 -1.09
CA ASN A 128 1.97 4.34 -2.41
C ASN A 128 0.94 5.41 -2.75
N GLU A 129 0.05 5.76 -1.81
CA GLU A 129 -0.95 6.82 -1.98
C GLU A 129 -0.30 8.19 -2.21
N ALA A 130 0.76 8.51 -1.46
CA ALA A 130 1.55 9.72 -1.65
C ALA A 130 2.19 9.76 -3.04
N THR A 131 2.80 8.65 -3.48
CA THR A 131 3.41 8.55 -4.81
C THR A 131 2.37 8.76 -5.92
N ILE A 132 1.19 8.14 -5.80
CA ILE A 132 0.12 8.28 -6.79
C ILE A 132 -0.40 9.72 -6.81
N SER A 133 -0.60 10.34 -5.65
CA SER A 133 -1.14 11.69 -5.56
C SER A 133 -0.15 12.73 -6.03
N ALA A 134 1.13 12.58 -5.71
CA ALA A 134 2.19 13.44 -6.25
C ALA A 134 2.23 13.40 -7.78
N ARG A 135 2.14 12.21 -8.38
CA ARG A 135 2.06 12.06 -9.84
C ARG A 135 0.82 12.75 -10.42
N LYS A 136 -0.36 12.52 -9.83
CA LYS A 136 -1.62 13.15 -10.28
C LYS A 136 -1.55 14.68 -10.19
N LEU A 137 -0.97 15.20 -9.12
CA LEU A 137 -0.80 16.65 -8.94
C LEU A 137 0.16 17.22 -9.99
N GLY A 138 1.23 16.49 -10.33
CA GLY A 138 2.15 16.89 -11.40
C GLY A 138 1.47 16.93 -12.78
N GLU A 139 0.61 15.95 -13.07
CA GLU A 139 -0.24 15.94 -14.27
C GLU A 139 -1.18 17.16 -14.28
N GLN A 140 -1.83 17.48 -13.15
CA GLN A 140 -2.68 18.67 -13.00
C GLN A 140 -1.91 19.98 -13.18
N PHE A 141 -0.68 20.08 -12.68
CA PHE A 141 0.16 21.27 -12.89
C PHE A 141 0.47 21.48 -14.36
N ASN A 142 0.80 20.42 -15.11
CA ASN A 142 1.03 20.53 -16.55
C ASN A 142 -0.22 20.99 -17.31
N GLU A 143 -1.40 20.48 -16.95
CA GLU A 143 -2.68 20.96 -17.53
C GLU A 143 -2.95 22.43 -17.17
N THR A 144 -2.66 22.81 -15.93
CA THR A 144 -2.84 24.19 -15.44
C THR A 144 -1.91 25.16 -16.18
N PHE A 145 -0.65 24.79 -16.40
CA PHE A 145 0.28 25.57 -17.21
C PHE A 145 -0.24 25.78 -18.64
N ALA A 146 -0.74 24.73 -19.28
CA ALA A 146 -1.30 24.84 -20.63
C ALA A 146 -2.52 25.78 -20.69
N LEU A 147 -3.34 25.83 -19.64
CA LEU A 147 -4.45 26.78 -19.54
C LEU A 147 -3.98 28.22 -19.38
N LEU A 148 -2.94 28.46 -18.58
CA LEU A 148 -2.36 29.79 -18.40
C LEU A 148 -1.69 30.28 -19.69
N GLU A 149 -0.94 29.44 -20.39
CA GLU A 149 -0.33 29.78 -21.69
C GLU A 149 -1.36 30.14 -22.77
N ALA A 150 -2.54 29.52 -22.72
CA ALA A 150 -3.62 29.77 -23.68
C ALA A 150 -4.50 30.98 -23.30
N TYR A 151 -4.31 31.57 -22.12
CA TYR A 151 -5.12 32.67 -21.63
C TYR A 151 -4.58 34.02 -22.13
N ASP A 152 -5.42 34.80 -22.81
CA ASP A 152 -5.08 36.14 -23.27
C ASP A 152 -5.15 37.15 -22.10
N GLY A 153 -4.11 37.18 -21.26
CA GLY A 153 -3.96 38.12 -20.14
C GLY A 153 -2.61 38.02 -19.43
N ASP A 154 -2.42 38.80 -18.36
CA ASP A 154 -1.21 38.74 -17.53
C ASP A 154 -1.34 37.58 -16.52
N THR A 155 -0.49 36.56 -16.67
CA THR A 155 -0.45 35.37 -15.81
C THR A 155 0.90 35.20 -15.13
N ASP A 156 1.80 36.19 -15.18
CA ASP A 156 3.20 36.04 -14.76
C ASP A 156 3.32 35.62 -13.29
N SER A 157 2.47 36.15 -12.41
CA SER A 157 2.42 35.78 -10.98
C SER A 157 1.95 34.35 -10.76
N LEU A 158 0.89 33.93 -11.47
CA LEU A 158 0.32 32.59 -11.39
C LEU A 158 1.29 31.54 -11.91
N SER A 159 1.95 31.82 -13.04
CA SER A 159 2.97 30.93 -13.61
C SER A 159 4.14 30.76 -12.64
N GLN A 160 4.65 31.84 -12.05
CA GLN A 160 5.74 31.77 -11.05
C GLN A 160 5.32 30.98 -9.80
N ALA A 161 4.09 31.15 -9.32
CA ALA A 161 3.57 30.39 -8.18
C ALA A 161 3.45 28.89 -8.51
N LEU A 162 2.97 28.56 -9.71
CA LEU A 162 2.84 27.19 -10.18
C LEU A 162 4.19 26.52 -10.40
N GLU A 163 5.19 27.24 -10.92
CA GLU A 163 6.58 26.76 -11.07
C GLU A 163 7.20 26.44 -9.71
N ALA A 164 6.98 27.30 -8.70
CA ALA A 164 7.46 27.05 -7.35
C ALA A 164 6.83 25.78 -6.74
N MET A 165 5.51 25.61 -6.90
CA MET A 165 4.80 24.40 -6.45
C MET A 165 5.25 23.14 -7.20
N GLN A 166 5.52 23.25 -8.50
CA GLN A 166 6.04 22.13 -9.31
C GLN A 166 7.43 21.72 -8.83
N SER A 167 8.32 22.67 -8.55
CA SER A 167 9.64 22.38 -7.97
C SER A 167 9.53 21.71 -6.60
N GLU A 168 8.62 22.18 -5.73
CA GLU A 168 8.38 21.54 -4.43
C GLU A 168 7.88 20.09 -4.61
N LEU A 169 6.98 19.87 -5.56
CA LEU A 169 6.44 18.55 -5.87
C LEU A 169 7.48 17.57 -6.44
N GLU A 170 8.43 18.07 -7.23
CA GLU A 170 9.56 17.28 -7.74
C GLU A 170 10.43 16.78 -6.59
N GLU A 171 10.82 17.66 -5.65
CA GLU A 171 11.56 17.27 -4.45
C GLU A 171 10.81 16.24 -3.61
N ILE A 172 9.49 16.42 -3.44
CA ILE A 172 8.64 15.46 -2.73
C ILE A 172 8.68 14.10 -3.44
N SER A 173 8.54 14.11 -4.77
CA SER A 173 8.51 12.89 -5.59
C SER A 173 9.85 12.13 -5.53
N GLU A 174 10.97 12.85 -5.56
CA GLU A 174 12.30 12.29 -5.38
C GLU A 174 12.46 11.65 -4.00
N GLY A 175 12.06 12.36 -2.94
CA GLY A 175 12.10 11.85 -1.57
C GLY A 175 11.22 10.61 -1.37
N LEU A 176 10.03 10.56 -1.98
CA LEU A 176 9.16 9.38 -1.96
C LEU A 176 9.81 8.21 -2.72
N GLY A 177 10.51 8.49 -3.83
CA GLY A 177 11.28 7.51 -4.58
C GLY A 177 12.42 6.90 -3.75
N GLU A 178 13.15 7.73 -3.00
CA GLU A 178 14.21 7.29 -2.09
C GLU A 178 13.66 6.46 -0.92
N ALA A 179 12.58 6.93 -0.28
CA ALA A 179 11.88 6.19 0.77
C ALA A 179 11.41 4.81 0.30
N ARG A 180 10.91 4.72 -0.94
CA ARG A 180 10.53 3.45 -1.58
C ARG A 180 11.73 2.53 -1.81
N SER A 181 12.88 3.09 -2.17
CA SER A 181 14.12 2.32 -2.33
C SER A 181 14.54 1.67 -1.02
N TRP A 182 14.58 2.44 0.09
CA TRP A 182 14.87 1.89 1.42
C TRP A 182 13.84 0.86 1.89
N ALA A 183 12.54 1.14 1.69
CA ALA A 183 11.47 0.20 2.03
C ALA A 183 11.57 -1.12 1.24
N GLY A 184 12.22 -1.11 0.07
CA GLY A 184 12.53 -2.29 -0.74
C GLY A 184 13.34 -3.36 -0.01
N VAL A 185 14.01 -3.00 1.09
CA VAL A 185 14.74 -3.93 1.97
C VAL A 185 13.86 -5.06 2.51
N ALA A 186 12.53 -4.85 2.58
CA ALA A 186 11.55 -5.87 2.97
C ALA A 186 11.75 -7.20 2.22
N SER A 187 12.07 -7.16 0.92
CA SER A 187 12.29 -8.39 0.13
C SER A 187 13.53 -9.16 0.59
N ALA A 188 14.61 -8.45 0.95
CA ALA A 188 15.84 -9.06 1.45
C ALA A 188 15.64 -9.65 2.86
N ILE A 189 14.94 -8.92 3.73
CA ILE A 189 14.58 -9.39 5.08
C ILE A 189 13.67 -10.63 4.98
N GLN A 190 12.66 -10.60 4.10
CA GLN A 190 11.73 -11.70 3.89
C GLN A 190 12.41 -12.96 3.35
N GLY A 191 13.38 -12.79 2.45
CA GLY A 191 14.15 -13.90 1.86
C GLY A 191 15.19 -14.52 2.80
N SER A 192 15.56 -13.82 3.88
CA SER A 192 16.54 -14.30 4.85
C SER A 192 15.91 -15.13 5.97
N SER A 193 16.71 -16.03 6.55
CA SER A 193 16.38 -16.82 7.75
C SER A 193 17.27 -16.43 8.94
N THR A 194 17.81 -15.21 8.94
CA THR A 194 18.66 -14.63 9.99
C THR A 194 18.02 -13.38 10.57
N LEU A 195 18.55 -12.91 11.70
CA LEU A 195 18.25 -11.56 12.19
C LEU A 195 18.56 -10.54 11.07
N PRO A 196 17.73 -9.50 10.88
CA PRO A 196 18.08 -8.39 9.99
C PRO A 196 19.39 -7.75 10.41
N THR A 197 20.19 -7.29 9.44
CA THR A 197 21.43 -6.57 9.74
C THR A 197 21.14 -5.18 10.28
N GLU A 198 22.11 -4.56 10.95
CA GLU A 198 21.99 -3.16 11.39
C GLU A 198 21.66 -2.20 10.23
N ASP A 199 22.27 -2.43 9.06
CA ASP A 199 21.96 -1.68 7.84
C ASP A 199 20.51 -1.87 7.37
N GLN A 200 19.97 -3.09 7.47
CA GLN A 200 18.57 -3.35 7.12
C GLN A 200 17.60 -2.66 8.09
N PHE A 201 17.94 -2.64 9.39
CA PHE A 201 17.18 -1.86 10.38
C PHE A 201 17.26 -0.36 10.09
N TRP A 202 18.44 0.15 9.78
CA TRP A 202 18.63 1.54 9.39
C TRP A 202 17.77 1.92 8.17
N GLN A 203 17.69 1.07 7.14
CA GLN A 203 16.82 1.31 5.98
C GLN A 203 15.33 1.35 6.36
N VAL A 204 14.89 0.51 7.30
CA VAL A 204 13.51 0.56 7.82
C VAL A 204 13.25 1.90 8.50
N ASP A 205 14.16 2.36 9.36
CA ASP A 205 14.01 3.63 10.06
C ASP A 205 14.12 4.82 9.09
N ALA A 206 15.06 4.82 8.14
CA ALA A 206 15.20 5.86 7.12
C ALA A 206 13.94 6.04 6.27
N ALA A 207 13.28 4.93 5.88
CA ALA A 207 11.99 4.99 5.20
C ALA A 207 10.91 5.65 6.08
N TRP A 208 10.87 5.31 7.37
CA TRP A 208 9.90 5.89 8.31
C TRP A 208 10.17 7.35 8.66
N ASP A 209 11.43 7.78 8.67
CA ASP A 209 11.80 9.16 8.95
C ASP A 209 11.50 10.07 7.75
N ALA A 210 11.62 9.55 6.52
CA ALA A 210 11.38 10.32 5.31
C ALA A 210 9.90 10.51 4.95
N VAL A 211 9.07 9.46 5.10
CA VAL A 211 7.70 9.49 4.55
C VAL A 211 6.77 10.52 5.20
N PRO A 212 6.65 10.61 6.54
CA PRO A 212 5.72 11.55 7.17
C PRO A 212 5.92 13.02 6.76
N PRO A 213 7.14 13.61 6.83
CA PRO A 213 7.32 15.01 6.44
C PRO A 213 7.06 15.25 4.95
N LEU A 214 7.33 14.27 4.07
CA LEU A 214 7.00 14.36 2.66
C LEU A 214 5.49 14.41 2.43
N ILE A 215 4.72 13.59 3.16
CA ILE A 215 3.25 13.60 3.09
C ILE A 215 2.69 14.91 3.67
N GLU A 216 3.27 15.44 4.74
CA GLU A 216 2.86 16.75 5.30
C GLU A 216 3.06 17.89 4.29
N ARG A 217 4.21 17.93 3.61
CA ARG A 217 4.47 18.89 2.52
C ARG A 217 3.49 18.72 1.36
N LEU A 218 3.27 17.48 0.92
CA LEU A 218 2.31 17.18 -0.16
C LEU A 218 0.89 17.60 0.22
N ASN A 219 0.48 17.37 1.47
CA ASN A 219 -0.82 17.84 1.96
C ASN A 219 -0.91 19.36 1.97
N THR A 220 0.16 20.06 2.34
CA THR A 220 0.20 21.54 2.31
C THR A 220 0.00 22.06 0.88
N LEU A 221 0.64 21.43 -0.11
CA LEU A 221 0.41 21.75 -1.52
C LEU A 221 -1.07 21.56 -1.88
N ILE A 222 -1.65 20.40 -1.56
CA ILE A 222 -3.02 20.03 -1.93
C ILE A 222 -4.07 20.90 -1.23
N THR A 223 -3.93 21.18 0.06
CA THR A 223 -5.00 21.81 0.84
C THR A 223 -4.91 23.33 0.91
N ASP A 224 -3.70 23.88 0.75
CA ASP A 224 -3.46 25.30 1.01
C ASP A 224 -3.01 26.02 -0.27
N GLN A 225 -1.93 25.54 -0.90
CA GLN A 225 -1.30 26.27 -2.02
C GLN A 225 -2.10 26.14 -3.33
N VAL A 226 -2.50 24.92 -3.70
CA VAL A 226 -3.27 24.65 -4.93
C VAL A 226 -4.61 25.40 -4.93
N PRO A 227 -5.43 25.34 -3.88
CA PRO A 227 -6.71 26.05 -3.87
C PRO A 227 -6.55 27.58 -3.92
N ALA A 228 -5.46 28.13 -3.37
CA ALA A 228 -5.18 29.56 -3.44
C ALA A 228 -4.93 30.01 -4.90
N VAL A 229 -4.09 29.28 -5.63
CA VAL A 229 -3.84 29.53 -7.06
C VAL A 229 -5.12 29.35 -7.88
N TYR A 230 -5.90 28.31 -7.59
CA TYR A 230 -7.14 28.05 -8.32
C TYR A 230 -8.22 29.11 -8.06
N THR A 231 -8.27 29.70 -6.86
CA THR A 231 -9.17 30.82 -6.56
C THR A 231 -8.81 32.07 -7.38
N GLU A 232 -7.51 32.34 -7.55
CA GLU A 232 -7.03 33.46 -8.38
C GLU A 232 -7.32 33.21 -9.87
N MET A 233 -7.12 31.98 -10.35
CA MET A 233 -7.48 31.56 -11.71
C MET A 233 -8.99 31.68 -11.97
N ASP A 234 -9.84 31.25 -11.03
CA ASP A 234 -11.30 31.36 -11.13
C ASP A 234 -11.74 32.82 -11.21
N ALA A 235 -11.07 33.73 -10.49
CA ALA A 235 -11.33 35.17 -10.56
C ALA A 235 -11.00 35.75 -11.96
N MET A 236 -10.08 35.11 -12.69
CA MET A 236 -9.73 35.41 -14.09
C MET A 236 -10.60 34.63 -15.10
N GLY A 237 -11.50 33.76 -14.63
CA GLY A 237 -12.40 32.97 -15.49
C GLY A 237 -11.84 31.61 -15.94
N VAL A 238 -10.72 31.15 -15.38
CA VAL A 238 -10.10 29.85 -15.67
C VAL A 238 -10.44 28.85 -14.55
N ARG A 239 -11.00 27.68 -14.88
CA ARG A 239 -11.55 26.74 -13.88
C ARG A 239 -10.81 25.39 -13.79
N PRO A 240 -9.88 25.23 -12.84
CA PRO A 240 -9.21 23.96 -12.53
C PRO A 240 -9.90 23.14 -11.40
N SER A 241 -9.46 21.91 -11.15
CA SER A 241 -10.07 20.95 -10.19
C SER A 241 -9.21 20.73 -8.93
N PRO A 242 -9.73 20.93 -7.70
CA PRO A 242 -8.91 21.12 -6.47
C PRO A 242 -8.23 19.90 -5.81
N GLY A 243 -8.54 18.65 -6.18
CA GLY A 243 -7.88 17.45 -5.59
C GLY A 243 -8.30 17.12 -4.14
N ASP A 244 -7.80 15.98 -3.61
CA ASP A 244 -8.17 15.42 -2.28
C ASP A 244 -6.93 15.20 -1.39
N ALA A 245 -7.05 15.48 -0.08
CA ALA A 245 -5.96 15.34 0.91
C ALA A 245 -5.67 13.88 1.33
N LEU A 246 -4.43 13.59 1.72
CA LEU A 246 -4.00 12.24 2.13
C LEU A 246 -3.81 12.08 3.64
N PRO A 247 -4.03 10.89 4.21
CA PRO A 247 -3.75 10.61 5.61
C PRO A 247 -2.24 10.57 5.91
N VAL A 248 -1.81 11.24 6.99
CA VAL A 248 -0.40 11.19 7.47
C VAL A 248 -0.18 9.93 8.33
N PRO A 249 0.74 9.03 7.95
CA PRO A 249 1.01 7.82 8.73
C PRO A 249 1.70 8.15 10.05
N ARG A 250 1.42 7.32 11.07
CA ARG A 250 2.08 7.39 12.38
C ARG A 250 2.63 6.03 12.76
N ARG A 251 3.82 6.02 13.37
CA ARG A 251 4.39 4.82 13.98
C ARG A 251 3.66 4.56 15.30
N GLY A 252 2.85 3.50 15.36
CA GLY A 252 2.25 3.03 16.62
C GLY A 252 3.31 2.34 17.49
N ASN A 253 3.18 2.45 18.82
CA ASN A 253 3.96 1.66 19.79
C ASN A 253 3.56 0.18 19.75
#